data_AF-A0A3R7WQF8-F1
#
_entry.id   AF-A0A3R7WQF8-F1
#
_cell.length_a   1.000
_cell.length_b   1.000
_cell.length_c   1.000
_cell.angle_alpha   90.00
_cell.angle_beta   90.00
_cell.angle_gamma   90.00
#
_symmetry.space_group_name_H-M   'P 1'
#
loop_
_entity.id
_entity.type
_entity.pdbx_description
1 polymer ?
#
loop_
_entity_poly.entity_id
_entity_poly.type
_entity_poly.pdbx_seq_one_letter_code
_entity_poly.pdbx_strand_id
1 'polypeptide(L)'
;MPAAYVDEGCSNAHHDVTIDDFDGTKPLTSPRSIEVIFQPLDYEKLAQLYCIVLQACYAVGITPDELMPRTVASFASPKEDLSFTMKRAERFEQRRVTLLDQVRVARQRQHLDQSAASSVVDYHLPTRPRSSPTKGRRSPPRSPSGKPTTATGNDIDSTVVETERRRLEKIQARQLAEMHQMINWEIKQAELSAKQADEMAERKRQEDAAERDKARRLREAEAARRQRELDKRQKQWDEVAAARTAALADYAEAKQRKELDDQAKLAWKAELVQRERDRVQKADEHKQQTQSILHELEAQALKRMDDMARRDKARKDKLDRRRHEKMIEMMERTQRNKQRIVHVLHDKDRLSQMRRDAYMQRQADSEARRLRLEAELAVRRQDQARVDAERKEAEIAIREHHKQLETDRRERLLEAERDAELRLQIRTQQKDAQRQRRLEDEHAKNMERARVAQRMRDSEVNRQSQILSKSQSKGQRAEMDMAQSTSNESPAQEPDVMHKQPTTTTLDEQVAIYRRRQNQQLLHVLEEEQAAEEQRDVILRRATDTNERSRLEKIFGFERAQASDRIIRLTEEHEIMFHQHMTELGQAASM
;
A
#
# COMPACT_ATOMS: atom_id res chain seq x y z
N MET A 1 -16.96 -12.73 -61.89
CA MET A 1 -17.23 -14.16 -61.63
C MET A 1 -16.19 -14.67 -60.64
N PRO A 2 -16.55 -15.24 -59.48
CA PRO A 2 -17.75 -15.00 -58.65
C PRO A 2 -17.35 -14.38 -57.27
N ALA A 3 -18.13 -13.47 -56.66
CA ALA A 3 -19.18 -13.68 -55.64
C ALA A 3 -18.65 -13.98 -54.21
N ALA A 4 -19.29 -13.62 -53.08
CA ALA A 4 -20.40 -12.68 -52.74
C ALA A 4 -20.48 -12.52 -51.18
N TYR A 5 -21.59 -11.99 -50.64
CA TYR A 5 -21.86 -11.65 -49.20
C TYR A 5 -21.08 -10.41 -48.71
N VAL A 6 -21.68 -9.28 -48.29
CA VAL A 6 -23.06 -8.92 -47.80
C VAL A 6 -23.49 -9.70 -46.54
N ASP A 7 -24.22 -9.16 -45.55
CA ASP A 7 -24.78 -7.81 -45.32
C ASP A 7 -24.94 -7.55 -43.78
N GLU A 8 -25.53 -6.41 -43.42
CA GLU A 8 -26.21 -6.06 -42.16
C GLU A 8 -25.36 -5.81 -40.88
N GLY A 9 -25.72 -4.84 -40.02
CA GLY A 9 -26.85 -3.91 -40.12
C GLY A 9 -26.83 -2.76 -39.11
N CYS A 10 -27.79 -1.83 -39.26
CA CYS A 10 -27.97 -0.65 -38.39
C CYS A 10 -28.91 -0.93 -37.22
N SER A 11 -28.73 -0.25 -36.08
CA SER A 11 -29.88 0.28 -35.28
C SER A 11 -29.44 1.20 -34.13
N ASN A 12 -30.28 2.19 -33.79
CA ASN A 12 -30.11 3.14 -32.69
C ASN A 12 -30.63 2.59 -31.34
N ALA A 13 -30.02 3.03 -30.23
CA ALA A 13 -30.63 3.32 -28.90
C ALA A 13 -29.51 3.88 -27.99
N HIS A 14 -29.64 4.94 -27.18
CA HIS A 14 -30.79 5.75 -26.75
C HIS A 14 -31.91 5.03 -25.99
N HIS A 15 -31.55 4.55 -24.79
CA HIS A 15 -32.37 4.59 -23.56
C HIS A 15 -31.43 5.20 -22.49
N ASP A 16 -31.75 6.25 -21.71
CA ASP A 16 -32.99 6.57 -20.98
C ASP A 16 -33.44 5.43 -20.06
N VAL A 17 -32.80 5.38 -18.87
CA VAL A 17 -33.29 4.60 -17.73
C VAL A 17 -34.36 5.43 -17.03
N THR A 18 -35.61 5.25 -17.45
CA THR A 18 -36.78 5.81 -16.76
C THR A 18 -36.88 5.26 -15.35
N ILE A 19 -37.12 6.14 -14.39
CA ILE A 19 -37.64 5.77 -13.08
C ILE A 19 -39.14 5.54 -13.25
N ASP A 20 -39.58 4.29 -13.10
CA ASP A 20 -40.83 3.88 -12.43
C ASP A 20 -40.92 2.33 -12.42
N ASP A 21 -42.01 1.78 -11.87
CA ASP A 21 -42.37 0.36 -11.83
C ASP A 21 -41.42 -0.62 -11.12
N PHE A 22 -41.39 -0.53 -9.79
CA PHE A 22 -41.61 -1.74 -8.98
C PHE A 22 -42.54 -1.46 -7.81
N ASP A 23 -43.84 -1.67 -8.04
CA ASP A 23 -44.90 -1.47 -7.05
C ASP A 23 -44.78 -2.46 -5.87
N GLY A 24 -45.28 -2.06 -4.71
CA GLY A 24 -45.07 -2.77 -3.45
C GLY A 24 -46.04 -3.92 -3.21
N THR A 25 -45.71 -4.77 -2.24
CA THR A 25 -46.67 -5.22 -1.20
C THR A 25 -46.00 -6.12 -0.16
N LYS A 26 -46.05 -5.71 1.12
CA LYS A 26 -46.26 -6.51 2.35
C LYS A 26 -45.64 -5.81 3.59
N PRO A 27 -46.33 -4.81 4.17
CA PRO A 27 -46.13 -4.51 5.58
C PRO A 27 -46.67 -5.67 6.42
N LEU A 28 -45.82 -6.26 7.27
CA LEU A 28 -46.28 -7.20 8.28
C LEU A 28 -46.93 -6.43 9.44
N THR A 29 -48.23 -6.71 9.68
CA THR A 29 -48.95 -6.66 10.98
C THR A 29 -48.52 -5.58 12.01
N SER A 30 -49.38 -4.69 12.49
CA SER A 30 -50.83 -4.52 12.38
C SER A 30 -51.21 -3.13 12.92
N PRO A 31 -52.31 -2.51 12.46
CA PRO A 31 -53.33 -2.17 13.46
C PRO A 31 -54.76 -2.49 13.00
N ARG A 32 -55.69 -2.51 13.98
CA ARG A 32 -57.14 -2.63 13.74
C ARG A 32 -57.64 -1.50 12.85
N SER A 33 -58.53 -1.84 11.91
CA SER A 33 -59.37 -0.86 11.22
C SER A 33 -60.23 -0.08 12.23
N ILE A 34 -60.19 1.25 12.12
CA ILE A 34 -61.20 2.14 12.68
C ILE A 34 -61.70 2.98 11.51
N GLU A 35 -62.81 2.56 10.90
CA GLU A 35 -63.52 3.36 9.91
C GLU A 35 -64.26 4.50 10.65
N VAL A 36 -63.56 5.62 10.84
CA VAL A 36 -64.20 6.84 11.35
C VAL A 36 -64.99 7.47 10.21
N ILE A 37 -66.31 7.31 10.25
CA ILE A 37 -67.24 7.99 9.36
C ILE A 37 -66.99 9.50 9.45
N PHE A 38 -66.65 10.12 8.32
CA PHE A 38 -66.29 11.54 8.24
C PHE A 38 -67.53 12.43 8.32
N GLN A 39 -68.08 12.58 9.53
CA GLN A 39 -69.04 13.64 9.83
C GLN A 39 -68.32 15.01 9.86
N PRO A 40 -69.00 16.12 9.51
CA PRO A 40 -68.44 17.46 9.62
C PRO A 40 -68.24 17.82 11.10
N LEU A 41 -67.01 17.66 11.59
CA LEU A 41 -66.63 18.08 12.94
C LEU A 41 -66.58 19.60 13.03
N ASP A 42 -67.14 20.16 14.10
CA ASP A 42 -67.16 21.60 14.33
C ASP A 42 -65.73 22.17 14.33
N TYR A 43 -65.48 23.15 13.45
CA TYR A 43 -64.18 23.81 13.34
C TYR A 43 -63.72 24.41 14.69
N GLU A 44 -64.66 24.85 15.54
CA GLU A 44 -64.37 25.31 16.90
C GLU A 44 -63.75 24.23 17.80
N LYS A 45 -64.25 22.99 17.73
CA LYS A 45 -63.72 21.86 18.51
C LYS A 45 -62.33 21.47 18.02
N LEU A 46 -62.10 21.51 16.71
CA LEU A 46 -60.76 21.31 16.13
C LEU A 46 -59.79 22.42 16.53
N ALA A 47 -60.22 23.68 16.51
CA ALA A 47 -59.42 24.83 16.95
C ALA A 47 -59.06 24.73 18.45
N GLN A 48 -60.03 24.42 19.31
CA GLN A 48 -59.77 24.19 20.75
C GLN A 48 -58.78 23.04 20.97
N LEU A 49 -58.95 21.90 20.28
CA LEU A 49 -58.03 20.76 20.39
C LEU A 49 -56.60 21.13 19.95
N TYR A 50 -56.48 21.92 18.88
CA TYR A 50 -55.20 22.40 18.36
C TYR A 50 -54.53 23.39 19.33
N CYS A 51 -55.27 24.35 19.88
CA CYS A 51 -54.77 25.26 20.92
C CYS A 51 -54.28 24.51 22.17
N ILE A 52 -55.01 23.50 22.64
CA ILE A 52 -54.60 22.66 23.79
C ILE A 52 -53.31 21.88 23.48
N VAL A 53 -53.16 21.36 22.26
CA VAL A 53 -51.92 20.66 21.86
C VAL A 53 -50.75 21.63 21.75
N LEU A 54 -50.94 22.83 21.17
CA LEU A 54 -49.91 23.88 21.12
C LEU A 54 -49.49 24.32 22.54
N GLN A 55 -50.45 24.54 23.44
CA GLN A 55 -50.17 24.94 24.83
C GLN A 55 -49.40 23.86 25.60
N ALA A 56 -49.65 22.59 25.31
CA ALA A 56 -48.86 21.48 25.85
C ALA A 56 -47.44 21.41 25.25
N CYS A 57 -47.27 21.70 23.95
CA CYS A 57 -45.96 21.80 23.30
C CYS A 57 -45.11 22.92 23.91
N TYR A 58 -45.67 24.13 24.03
CA TYR A 58 -45.01 25.28 24.65
C TYR A 58 -44.62 25.02 26.11
N ALA A 59 -45.46 24.34 26.90
CA ALA A 59 -45.18 24.04 28.29
C ALA A 59 -44.01 23.06 28.51
N VAL A 60 -43.62 22.29 27.49
CA VAL A 60 -42.43 21.42 27.51
C VAL A 60 -41.26 22.03 26.71
N GLY A 61 -41.46 23.16 26.02
CA GLY A 61 -40.47 23.80 25.16
C GLY A 61 -40.21 23.06 23.85
N ILE A 62 -41.18 22.26 23.37
CA ILE A 62 -41.07 21.44 22.15
C ILE A 62 -41.72 22.17 20.98
N THR A 63 -41.07 22.21 19.82
CA THR A 63 -41.68 22.79 18.61
C THR A 63 -42.63 21.79 17.93
N PRO A 64 -43.78 22.23 17.35
CA PRO A 64 -44.68 21.33 16.64
C PRO A 64 -43.99 20.58 15.48
N ASP A 65 -43.03 21.22 14.81
CA ASP A 65 -42.27 20.65 13.68
C ASP A 65 -41.32 19.51 14.08
N GLU A 66 -41.01 19.35 15.36
CA GLU A 66 -40.29 18.19 15.91
C GLU A 66 -41.22 16.98 16.16
N LEU A 67 -42.53 17.20 16.28
CA LEU A 67 -43.53 16.14 16.47
C LEU A 67 -44.07 15.59 15.13
N MET A 68 -43.94 16.35 14.05
CA MET A 68 -44.38 15.96 12.71
C MET A 68 -43.58 14.75 12.19
N PRO A 69 -44.24 13.71 11.63
CA PRO A 69 -43.56 12.58 11.01
C PRO A 69 -42.80 13.04 9.76
N ARG A 70 -41.62 12.48 9.53
CA ARG A 70 -40.74 12.84 8.40
C ARG A 70 -40.34 11.59 7.62
N THR A 71 -40.36 11.66 6.30
CA THR A 71 -39.99 10.53 5.42
C THR A 71 -38.47 10.28 5.46
N VAL A 72 -38.05 9.03 5.24
CA VAL A 72 -36.62 8.65 5.22
C VAL A 72 -35.82 9.49 4.22
N ALA A 73 -36.42 9.87 3.09
CA ALA A 73 -35.83 10.73 2.07
C ALA A 73 -35.39 12.11 2.63
N SER A 74 -36.11 12.68 3.59
CA SER A 74 -35.75 13.97 4.20
C SER A 74 -34.48 13.94 5.08
N PHE A 75 -33.94 12.74 5.34
CA PHE A 75 -32.70 12.54 6.09
C PHE A 75 -31.49 12.17 5.22
N ALA A 76 -31.70 11.99 3.91
CA ALA A 76 -30.68 11.62 2.95
C ALA A 76 -29.69 12.77 2.70
N SER A 77 -28.43 12.41 2.48
CA SER A 77 -27.35 13.35 2.14
C SER A 77 -26.68 12.88 0.84
N PRO A 78 -26.30 13.78 -0.10
CA PRO A 78 -25.82 13.40 -1.44
C PRO A 78 -24.53 12.55 -1.52
N LYS A 79 -23.94 12.16 -0.37
CA LYS A 79 -22.69 11.39 -0.27
C LYS A 79 -22.69 10.38 0.90
N GLU A 80 -23.87 9.96 1.38
CA GLU A 80 -24.01 9.15 2.59
C GLU A 80 -24.84 7.88 2.33
N ASP A 81 -24.36 6.71 2.79
CA ASP A 81 -25.04 5.45 2.52
C ASP A 81 -26.46 5.40 3.12
N LEU A 82 -27.36 4.71 2.42
CA LEU A 82 -28.74 4.49 2.86
C LEU A 82 -28.82 3.92 4.30
N SER A 83 -27.85 3.11 4.72
CA SER A 83 -27.81 2.53 6.08
C SER A 83 -27.59 3.57 7.19
N PHE A 84 -26.89 4.68 6.93
CA PHE A 84 -26.77 5.79 7.88
C PHE A 84 -28.00 6.70 7.84
N THR A 85 -28.55 6.92 6.64
CA THR A 85 -29.82 7.64 6.46
C THR A 85 -30.97 6.96 7.22
N MET A 86 -31.10 5.63 7.13
CA MET A 86 -32.09 4.86 7.90
C MET A 86 -31.86 4.99 9.42
N LYS A 87 -30.63 4.85 9.91
CA LYS A 87 -30.30 5.03 11.34
C LYS A 87 -30.58 6.46 11.84
N ARG A 88 -30.45 7.47 10.98
CA ARG A 88 -30.82 8.87 11.29
C ARG A 88 -32.33 9.03 11.41
N ALA A 89 -33.10 8.48 10.47
CA ALA A 89 -34.56 8.48 10.49
C ALA A 89 -35.12 7.69 11.70
N GLU A 90 -34.54 6.53 12.01
CA GLU A 90 -34.92 5.70 13.17
C GLU A 90 -34.69 6.44 14.50
N ARG A 91 -33.52 7.07 14.67
CA ARG A 91 -33.22 7.90 15.86
C ARG A 91 -34.13 9.13 15.95
N PHE A 92 -34.49 9.74 14.83
CA PHE A 92 -35.48 10.82 14.81
C PHE A 92 -36.85 10.32 15.27
N GLU A 93 -37.32 9.17 14.79
CA GLU A 93 -38.61 8.59 15.18
C GLU A 93 -38.64 8.19 16.66
N GLN A 94 -37.57 7.57 17.18
CA GLN A 94 -37.42 7.27 18.62
C GLN A 94 -37.48 8.54 19.48
N ARG A 95 -36.82 9.63 19.06
CA ARG A 95 -36.92 10.95 19.72
C ARG A 95 -38.34 11.51 19.60
N ARG A 96 -38.96 11.46 18.43
CA ARG A 96 -40.31 11.97 18.15
C ARG A 96 -41.37 11.29 19.00
N VAL A 97 -41.32 9.96 19.14
CA VAL A 97 -42.20 9.19 20.03
C VAL A 97 -42.01 9.61 21.49
N THR A 98 -40.77 9.83 21.92
CA THR A 98 -40.46 10.30 23.29
C THR A 98 -41.02 11.71 23.55
N LEU A 99 -40.85 12.63 22.60
CA LEU A 99 -41.38 14.00 22.67
C LEU A 99 -42.92 14.02 22.65
N LEU A 100 -43.55 13.18 21.82
CA LEU A 100 -45.01 13.03 21.79
C LEU A 100 -45.56 12.57 23.15
N ASP A 101 -44.87 11.67 23.85
CA ASP A 101 -45.34 11.19 25.15
C ASP A 101 -45.19 12.25 26.25
N GLN A 102 -44.11 13.03 26.23
CA GLN A 102 -43.95 14.20 27.10
C GLN A 102 -45.07 15.23 26.88
N VAL A 103 -45.44 15.51 25.63
CA VAL A 103 -46.55 16.42 25.30
C VAL A 103 -47.91 15.83 25.70
N ARG A 104 -48.13 14.51 25.61
CA ARG A 104 -49.34 13.86 26.15
C ARG A 104 -49.46 14.06 27.66
N VAL A 105 -48.37 13.82 28.42
CA VAL A 105 -48.35 14.01 29.88
C VAL A 105 -48.57 15.48 30.25
N ALA A 106 -47.95 16.42 29.54
CA ALA A 106 -48.18 17.85 29.76
C ALA A 106 -49.63 18.27 29.47
N ARG A 107 -50.22 17.79 28.36
CA ARG A 107 -51.63 18.00 28.02
C ARG A 107 -52.58 17.42 29.08
N GLN A 108 -52.27 16.24 29.61
CA GLN A 108 -53.08 15.61 30.65
C GLN A 108 -53.02 16.40 31.97
N ARG A 109 -51.87 16.97 32.33
CA ARG A 109 -51.75 17.89 33.47
C ARG A 109 -52.58 19.16 33.28
N GLN A 110 -52.45 19.83 32.14
CA GLN A 110 -53.23 21.04 31.83
C GLN A 110 -54.75 20.79 31.87
N HIS A 111 -55.22 19.61 31.44
CA HIS A 111 -56.62 19.20 31.56
C HIS A 111 -57.05 18.95 33.02
N LEU A 112 -56.16 18.43 33.87
CA LEU A 112 -56.43 18.27 35.31
C LEU A 112 -56.49 19.64 36.00
N ASP A 113 -55.55 20.55 35.70
CA ASP A 113 -55.52 21.90 36.27
C ASP A 113 -56.80 22.69 35.91
N GLN A 114 -57.28 22.58 34.67
CA GLN A 114 -58.56 23.15 34.24
C GLN A 114 -59.76 22.57 34.99
N SER A 115 -59.73 21.27 35.36
CA SER A 115 -60.79 20.66 36.18
C SER A 115 -60.72 21.07 37.66
N ALA A 116 -59.50 21.21 38.21
CA ALA A 116 -59.28 21.62 39.60
C ALA A 116 -59.73 23.07 39.86
N ALA A 117 -59.58 23.95 38.86
CA ALA A 117 -60.08 25.33 38.91
C ALA A 117 -61.62 25.44 39.03
N SER A 118 -62.37 24.34 38.88
CA SER A 118 -63.84 24.30 38.93
C SER A 118 -64.43 23.71 40.22
N SER A 119 -63.63 23.46 41.26
CA SER A 119 -64.07 22.74 42.48
C SER A 119 -63.57 23.36 43.79
N VAL A 120 -64.33 24.30 44.37
CA VAL A 120 -63.98 25.02 45.62
C VAL A 120 -65.14 25.06 46.63
N VAL A 121 -65.27 24.02 47.47
CA VAL A 121 -65.88 23.95 48.84
C VAL A 121 -65.75 22.50 49.35
N ASP A 122 -65.61 22.15 50.65
CA ASP A 122 -65.35 22.90 51.89
C ASP A 122 -64.63 21.97 52.94
N TYR A 123 -64.34 22.46 54.15
CA TYR A 123 -63.55 21.79 55.22
C TYR A 123 -64.34 20.83 56.16
N HIS A 124 -63.64 19.89 56.84
CA HIS A 124 -63.58 19.70 58.33
C HIS A 124 -63.13 18.28 58.84
N LEU A 125 -62.61 18.21 60.09
CA LEU A 125 -62.30 17.03 60.94
C LEU A 125 -63.16 17.13 62.28
N PRO A 126 -63.06 16.34 63.40
CA PRO A 126 -62.21 15.17 63.82
C PRO A 126 -62.81 14.01 64.75
N THR A 127 -62.15 12.83 64.82
CA THR A 127 -61.86 11.87 65.97
C THR A 127 -62.89 11.18 66.98
N ARG A 128 -62.72 9.82 67.19
CA ARG A 128 -62.87 8.93 68.44
C ARG A 128 -64.29 8.55 69.03
N PRO A 129 -64.56 7.73 70.14
CA PRO A 129 -63.88 6.69 71.04
C PRO A 129 -64.77 5.45 71.63
N ARG A 130 -64.48 4.84 72.86
CA ARG A 130 -65.27 3.91 73.85
C ARG A 130 -65.17 2.32 73.79
N SER A 131 -65.54 1.35 74.71
CA SER A 131 -66.00 1.12 76.17
C SER A 131 -66.04 -0.43 76.67
N SER A 132 -66.43 -0.87 77.92
CA SER A 132 -66.31 -2.31 78.48
C SER A 132 -67.24 -2.87 79.69
N PRO A 133 -67.26 -4.21 80.11
CA PRO A 133 -68.23 -4.93 81.06
C PRO A 133 -67.71 -5.68 82.39
N THR A 134 -68.47 -6.59 83.12
CA THR A 134 -68.19 -7.63 84.29
C THR A 134 -69.43 -8.01 85.31
N LYS A 135 -69.47 -9.00 86.35
CA LYS A 135 -70.38 -9.36 87.66
C LYS A 135 -71.53 -10.56 87.78
N GLY A 136 -72.25 -11.23 88.85
CA GLY A 136 -72.54 -11.45 90.40
C GLY A 136 -73.67 -12.56 90.99
N ARG A 137 -73.96 -12.97 92.34
CA ARG A 137 -74.99 -14.09 92.93
C ARG A 137 -75.32 -14.40 94.55
N ARG A 138 -76.47 -15.02 95.15
CA ARG A 138 -76.77 -15.69 96.62
C ARG A 138 -78.22 -16.36 97.16
N SER A 139 -78.51 -16.96 98.43
CA SER A 139 -79.80 -17.75 99.01
C SER A 139 -80.13 -18.14 100.61
N PRO A 140 -81.33 -18.74 101.17
CA PRO A 140 -81.87 -18.96 102.66
C PRO A 140 -82.82 -20.21 103.29
N PRO A 141 -83.35 -20.34 104.64
CA PRO A 141 -84.04 -21.54 105.46
C PRO A 141 -85.28 -21.47 106.58
N ARG A 142 -85.87 -22.55 107.35
CA ARG A 142 -86.96 -22.60 108.53
C ARG A 142 -87.40 -23.90 109.51
N SER A 143 -88.52 -23.98 110.41
CA SER A 143 -88.79 -24.85 111.74
C SER A 143 -90.28 -25.38 112.35
N PRO A 144 -90.52 -26.16 113.54
CA PRO A 144 -91.78 -26.98 114.09
C PRO A 144 -92.48 -26.97 115.62
N SER A 145 -93.31 -27.98 116.20
CA SER A 145 -94.27 -28.08 117.50
C SER A 145 -94.51 -29.49 118.34
N GLY A 146 -95.32 -29.98 119.42
CA GLY A 146 -96.65 -29.85 120.28
C GLY A 146 -96.94 -30.70 121.72
N LYS A 147 -98.18 -31.07 122.33
CA LYS A 147 -98.54 -31.59 123.82
C LYS A 147 -99.89 -32.48 124.31
N PRO A 148 -100.12 -33.06 125.60
CA PRO A 148 -101.25 -34.00 126.20
C PRO A 148 -101.87 -33.97 127.76
N THR A 149 -102.84 -34.85 128.35
CA THR A 149 -103.51 -34.93 129.82
C THR A 149 -104.51 -36.16 130.35
N THR A 150 -104.88 -36.48 131.70
CA THR A 150 -105.82 -37.61 132.37
C THR A 150 -106.45 -37.57 133.92
N ALA A 151 -107.40 -38.47 134.51
CA ALA A 151 -108.00 -38.57 136.00
C ALA A 151 -109.01 -39.76 136.61
N THR A 152 -109.44 -39.88 137.97
CA THR A 152 -110.64 -40.58 138.82
C THR A 152 -110.59 -41.98 139.68
N GLY A 153 -111.39 -42.60 140.71
CA GLY A 153 -112.48 -42.42 141.85
C GLY A 153 -113.24 -43.68 142.67
N ASN A 154 -113.82 -43.60 143.97
CA ASN A 154 -115.04 -44.28 144.79
C ASN A 154 -115.22 -45.56 145.87
N ASP A 155 -116.14 -45.49 146.95
CA ASP A 155 -117.17 -46.36 147.86
C ASP A 155 -117.02 -47.70 148.84
N ILE A 156 -117.85 -48.37 149.81
CA ILE A 156 -119.07 -48.34 150.86
C ILE A 156 -119.40 -49.68 151.84
N ASP A 157 -120.29 -49.80 152.97
CA ASP A 157 -120.56 -50.99 154.03
C ASP A 157 -121.90 -51.16 155.04
N SER A 158 -122.26 -52.30 155.86
CA SER A 158 -123.40 -52.58 156.97
C SER A 158 -123.71 -54.10 157.62
N THR A 159 -124.50 -54.70 158.67
CA THR A 159 -125.15 -54.65 160.14
C THR A 159 -125.89 -56.01 160.82
N VAL A 160 -126.41 -56.21 162.14
CA VAL A 160 -127.01 -57.51 162.92
C VAL A 160 -127.90 -57.51 164.34
N VAL A 161 -128.65 -58.59 164.97
CA VAL A 161 -129.23 -58.86 166.48
C VAL A 161 -130.19 -60.15 167.00
N GLU A 162 -130.72 -60.36 168.33
CA GLU A 162 -131.75 -61.29 169.13
C GLU A 162 -131.45 -62.66 169.93
N THR A 163 -130.25 -62.96 170.46
CA THR A 163 -129.78 -64.39 170.40
C THR A 163 -129.24 -65.15 171.65
N GLU A 164 -129.63 -64.88 172.90
CA GLU A 164 -129.00 -65.52 174.10
C GLU A 164 -129.17 -67.05 174.23
N ARG A 165 -130.36 -67.64 174.02
CA ARG A 165 -130.53 -69.10 174.24
C ARG A 165 -129.82 -69.97 173.19
N ARG A 166 -129.49 -69.43 172.02
CA ARG A 166 -128.65 -70.07 170.98
C ARG A 166 -127.16 -70.11 171.34
N ARG A 167 -126.73 -69.50 172.45
CA ARG A 167 -125.31 -69.16 172.71
C ARG A 167 -124.46 -70.35 173.15
N LEU A 168 -125.03 -71.38 173.77
CA LEU A 168 -124.27 -72.55 174.27
C LEU A 168 -123.98 -73.61 173.19
N GLU A 169 -124.96 -74.03 172.39
CA GLU A 169 -124.69 -74.89 171.22
C GLU A 169 -123.73 -74.21 170.23
N LYS A 170 -123.86 -72.87 170.08
CA LYS A 170 -122.90 -72.05 169.33
C LYS A 170 -121.45 -72.15 169.82
N ILE A 171 -121.17 -72.56 171.06
CA ILE A 171 -119.80 -72.63 171.58
C ILE A 171 -119.10 -73.92 171.14
N GLN A 172 -119.75 -75.09 171.24
CA GLN A 172 -119.18 -76.33 170.68
C GLN A 172 -119.14 -76.28 169.14
N ALA A 173 -120.18 -75.73 168.50
CA ALA A 173 -120.16 -75.50 167.06
C ALA A 173 -119.07 -74.50 166.62
N ARG A 174 -118.79 -73.46 167.44
CA ARG A 174 -117.66 -72.54 167.21
C ARG A 174 -116.32 -73.23 167.25
N GLN A 175 -116.03 -74.03 168.28
CA GLN A 175 -114.71 -74.64 168.42
C GLN A 175 -114.35 -75.55 167.23
N LEU A 176 -115.33 -76.27 166.67
CA LEU A 176 -115.15 -77.04 165.42
C LEU A 176 -115.06 -76.13 164.18
N ALA A 177 -115.85 -75.06 164.09
CA ALA A 177 -115.83 -74.13 162.97
C ALA A 177 -114.55 -73.26 162.92
N GLU A 178 -114.02 -72.85 164.07
CA GLU A 178 -112.79 -72.06 164.23
C GLU A 178 -111.56 -72.87 163.80
N MET A 179 -111.51 -74.16 164.16
CA MET A 179 -110.51 -75.10 163.64
C MET A 179 -110.61 -75.24 162.10
N HIS A 180 -111.83 -75.37 161.56
CA HIS A 180 -112.06 -75.44 160.11
C HIS A 180 -111.70 -74.12 159.40
N GLN A 181 -111.90 -72.97 160.03
CA GLN A 181 -111.52 -71.66 159.48
C GLN A 181 -110.00 -71.48 159.44
N MET A 182 -109.27 -71.96 160.45
CA MET A 182 -107.81 -71.94 160.48
C MET A 182 -107.21 -72.70 159.29
N ILE A 183 -107.64 -73.95 159.08
CA ILE A 183 -107.19 -74.79 157.96
C ILE A 183 -107.51 -74.13 156.60
N ASN A 184 -108.73 -73.60 156.44
CA ASN A 184 -109.12 -72.90 155.20
C ASN A 184 -108.36 -71.58 154.96
N TRP A 185 -107.82 -70.95 156.01
CA TRP A 185 -106.99 -69.75 155.90
C TRP A 185 -105.56 -70.09 155.47
N GLU A 186 -104.97 -71.15 156.04
CA GLU A 186 -103.65 -71.66 155.64
C GLU A 186 -103.64 -72.10 154.16
N ILE A 187 -104.68 -72.81 153.71
CA ILE A 187 -104.82 -73.20 152.30
C ILE A 187 -104.84 -71.97 151.38
N LYS A 188 -105.58 -70.91 151.74
CA LYS A 188 -105.62 -69.66 150.95
C LYS A 188 -104.29 -68.90 150.95
N GLN A 189 -103.53 -68.93 152.04
CA GLN A 189 -102.16 -68.36 152.08
C GLN A 189 -101.20 -69.15 151.17
N ALA A 190 -101.30 -70.48 151.17
CA ALA A 190 -100.51 -71.34 150.28
C ALA A 190 -100.86 -71.10 148.80
N GLU A 191 -102.15 -71.01 148.43
CA GLU A 191 -102.56 -70.72 147.05
C GLU A 191 -102.07 -69.34 146.55
N LEU A 192 -102.14 -68.31 147.39
CA LEU A 192 -101.70 -66.96 147.03
C LEU A 192 -100.18 -66.89 146.83
N SER A 193 -99.40 -67.50 147.72
CA SER A 193 -97.95 -67.54 147.61
C SER A 193 -97.47 -68.39 146.41
N ALA A 194 -98.14 -69.51 146.10
CA ALA A 194 -97.87 -70.30 144.90
C ALA A 194 -98.09 -69.50 143.60
N LYS A 195 -99.24 -68.82 143.47
CA LYS A 195 -99.56 -67.98 142.29
C LYS A 195 -98.53 -66.86 142.09
N GLN A 196 -98.06 -66.23 143.18
CA GLN A 196 -97.02 -65.21 143.10
C GLN A 196 -95.66 -65.78 142.66
N ALA A 197 -95.31 -67.01 143.05
CA ALA A 197 -94.10 -67.68 142.60
C ALA A 197 -94.14 -68.01 141.10
N ASP A 198 -95.26 -68.52 140.60
CA ASP A 198 -95.44 -68.85 139.18
C ASP A 198 -95.39 -67.61 138.27
N GLU A 199 -96.05 -66.50 138.64
CA GLU A 199 -95.96 -65.24 137.89
C GLU A 199 -94.52 -64.71 137.80
N MET A 200 -93.75 -64.81 138.89
CA MET A 200 -92.35 -64.38 138.91
C MET A 200 -91.46 -65.30 138.06
N ALA A 201 -91.74 -66.61 138.02
CA ALA A 201 -91.05 -67.56 137.16
C ALA A 201 -91.33 -67.31 135.67
N GLU A 202 -92.59 -67.00 135.30
CA GLU A 202 -92.97 -66.62 133.94
C GLU A 202 -92.27 -65.34 133.46
N ARG A 203 -92.31 -64.26 134.27
CA ARG A 203 -91.65 -62.99 133.92
C ARG A 203 -90.15 -63.19 133.68
N LYS A 204 -89.47 -63.96 134.53
CA LYS A 204 -88.04 -64.26 134.37
C LYS A 204 -87.72 -65.01 133.06
N ARG A 205 -88.56 -65.98 132.65
CA ARG A 205 -88.40 -66.68 131.35
C ARG A 205 -88.49 -65.71 130.17
N GLN A 206 -89.38 -64.73 130.25
CA GLN A 206 -89.58 -63.72 129.20
C GLN A 206 -88.40 -62.74 129.14
N GLU A 207 -87.82 -62.35 130.28
CA GLU A 207 -86.61 -61.52 130.37
C GLU A 207 -85.37 -62.24 129.81
N ASP A 208 -85.11 -63.49 130.23
CA ASP A 208 -84.02 -64.34 129.71
C ASP A 208 -84.09 -64.50 128.17
N ALA A 209 -85.31 -64.62 127.62
CA ALA A 209 -85.53 -64.72 126.17
C ALA A 209 -85.24 -63.39 125.46
N ALA A 210 -85.69 -62.27 126.04
CA ALA A 210 -85.45 -60.93 125.50
C ALA A 210 -83.97 -60.52 125.53
N GLU A 211 -83.19 -60.97 126.51
CA GLU A 211 -81.74 -60.73 126.56
C GLU A 211 -81.00 -61.50 125.45
N ARG A 212 -81.36 -62.78 125.22
CA ARG A 212 -80.75 -63.61 124.17
C ARG A 212 -80.94 -63.03 122.76
N ASP A 213 -82.12 -62.48 122.46
CA ASP A 213 -82.36 -61.87 121.15
C ASP A 213 -81.60 -60.53 120.97
N LYS A 214 -81.49 -59.71 122.03
CA LYS A 214 -80.60 -58.52 122.03
C LYS A 214 -79.15 -58.90 121.76
N ALA A 215 -78.65 -59.96 122.40
CA ALA A 215 -77.28 -60.44 122.23
C ALA A 215 -76.99 -60.94 120.81
N ARG A 216 -77.96 -61.55 120.12
CA ARG A 216 -77.80 -61.96 118.72
C ARG A 216 -77.69 -60.74 117.79
N ARG A 217 -78.62 -59.78 117.89
CA ARG A 217 -78.63 -58.55 117.08
C ARG A 217 -77.34 -57.73 117.21
N LEU A 218 -76.74 -57.70 118.40
CA LEU A 218 -75.46 -57.00 118.62
C LEU A 218 -74.31 -57.62 117.82
N ARG A 219 -74.21 -58.96 117.79
CA ARG A 219 -73.19 -59.70 117.03
C ARG A 219 -73.38 -59.55 115.51
N GLU A 220 -74.62 -59.61 115.05
CA GLU A 220 -74.99 -59.37 113.64
C GLU A 220 -74.57 -57.95 113.20
N ALA A 221 -74.87 -56.93 114.02
CA ALA A 221 -74.50 -55.54 113.73
C ALA A 221 -72.98 -55.29 113.74
N GLU A 222 -72.23 -55.99 114.59
CA GLU A 222 -70.76 -55.87 114.62
C GLU A 222 -70.11 -56.53 113.40
N ALA A 223 -70.55 -57.73 113.02
CA ALA A 223 -70.09 -58.39 111.80
C ALA A 223 -70.35 -57.53 110.54
N ALA A 224 -71.54 -56.93 110.45
CA ALA A 224 -71.90 -56.02 109.36
C ALA A 224 -71.05 -54.73 109.30
N ARG A 225 -70.43 -54.29 110.42
CA ARG A 225 -69.45 -53.19 110.40
C ARG A 225 -68.11 -53.66 109.81
N ARG A 226 -67.58 -54.79 110.27
CA ARG A 226 -66.30 -55.35 109.78
C ARG A 226 -66.34 -55.62 108.28
N GLN A 227 -67.46 -56.14 107.75
CA GLN A 227 -67.68 -56.33 106.31
C GLN A 227 -67.47 -55.03 105.51
N ARG A 228 -68.11 -53.93 105.96
CA ARG A 228 -68.07 -52.62 105.27
C ARG A 228 -66.69 -51.96 105.31
N GLU A 229 -65.86 -52.26 106.32
CA GLU A 229 -64.48 -51.77 106.37
C GLU A 229 -63.56 -52.49 105.38
N LEU A 230 -63.79 -53.79 105.15
CA LEU A 230 -63.10 -54.56 104.10
C LEU A 230 -63.50 -54.04 102.71
N ASP A 231 -64.80 -53.91 102.42
CA ASP A 231 -65.31 -53.36 101.15
C ASP A 231 -64.73 -51.97 100.85
N LYS A 232 -64.59 -51.12 101.89
CA LYS A 232 -64.04 -49.77 101.75
C LYS A 232 -62.54 -49.79 101.46
N ARG A 233 -61.76 -50.67 102.12
CA ARG A 233 -60.33 -50.83 101.85
C ARG A 233 -60.07 -51.38 100.44
N GLN A 234 -60.92 -52.29 99.96
CA GLN A 234 -60.75 -52.87 98.63
C GLN A 234 -61.02 -51.84 97.53
N LYS A 235 -62.11 -51.06 97.64
CA LYS A 235 -62.38 -49.94 96.72
C LYS A 235 -61.26 -48.90 96.67
N GLN A 236 -60.64 -48.59 97.81
CA GLN A 236 -59.49 -47.69 97.86
C GLN A 236 -58.24 -48.26 97.16
N TRP A 237 -58.07 -49.59 97.13
CA TRP A 237 -57.04 -50.24 96.33
C TRP A 237 -57.35 -50.17 94.84
N ASP A 238 -58.60 -50.43 94.44
CA ASP A 238 -59.05 -50.38 93.05
C ASP A 238 -58.94 -48.96 92.46
N GLU A 239 -59.33 -47.94 93.23
CA GLU A 239 -59.19 -46.51 92.87
C GLU A 239 -57.72 -46.11 92.64
N VAL A 240 -56.80 -46.55 93.51
CA VAL A 240 -55.36 -46.28 93.37
C VAL A 240 -54.75 -47.04 92.19
N ALA A 241 -55.20 -48.27 91.93
CA ALA A 241 -54.79 -49.03 90.75
C ALA A 241 -55.25 -48.34 89.45
N ALA A 242 -56.51 -47.91 89.37
CA ALA A 242 -57.08 -47.20 88.22
C ALA A 242 -56.35 -45.87 87.96
N ALA A 243 -56.13 -45.05 89.00
CA ALA A 243 -55.37 -43.80 88.90
C ALA A 243 -53.94 -44.02 88.37
N ARG A 244 -53.27 -45.11 88.79
CA ARG A 244 -51.94 -45.47 88.31
C ARG A 244 -51.95 -45.91 86.84
N THR A 245 -52.97 -46.61 86.38
CA THR A 245 -53.09 -46.98 84.95
C THR A 245 -53.38 -45.77 84.05
N ALA A 246 -54.24 -44.85 84.49
CA ALA A 246 -54.52 -43.62 83.75
C ALA A 246 -53.26 -42.74 83.58
N ALA A 247 -52.52 -42.49 84.66
CA ALA A 247 -51.30 -41.68 84.63
C ALA A 247 -50.20 -42.27 83.72
N LEU A 248 -50.17 -43.60 83.53
CA LEU A 248 -49.25 -44.24 82.58
C LEU A 248 -49.72 -44.09 81.12
N ALA A 249 -51.02 -44.09 80.86
CA ALA A 249 -51.59 -43.84 79.54
C ALA A 249 -51.35 -42.37 79.11
N ASP A 250 -51.64 -41.40 79.98
CA ASP A 250 -51.41 -39.98 79.74
C ASP A 250 -49.94 -39.68 79.40
N TYR A 251 -49.01 -40.31 80.14
CA TYR A 251 -47.57 -40.20 79.88
C TYR A 251 -47.16 -40.79 78.53
N ALA A 252 -47.75 -41.93 78.15
CA ALA A 252 -47.48 -42.57 76.85
C ALA A 252 -48.01 -41.74 75.67
N GLU A 253 -49.21 -41.16 75.78
CA GLU A 253 -49.78 -40.31 74.73
C GLU A 253 -49.01 -38.99 74.61
N ALA A 254 -48.66 -38.34 75.73
CA ALA A 254 -47.84 -37.14 75.73
C ALA A 254 -46.46 -37.37 75.09
N LYS A 255 -45.87 -38.56 75.29
CA LYS A 255 -44.62 -38.96 74.62
C LYS A 255 -44.82 -39.09 73.11
N GLN A 256 -45.82 -39.82 72.63
CA GLN A 256 -46.05 -40.00 71.19
C GLN A 256 -46.39 -38.69 70.47
N ARG A 257 -47.22 -37.83 71.09
CA ARG A 257 -47.50 -36.48 70.55
C ARG A 257 -46.20 -35.70 70.34
N LYS A 258 -45.28 -35.71 71.31
CA LYS A 258 -43.97 -35.04 71.19
C LYS A 258 -43.08 -35.67 70.09
N GLU A 259 -43.06 -37.00 69.99
CA GLU A 259 -42.27 -37.69 68.96
C GLU A 259 -42.76 -37.36 67.54
N LEU A 260 -44.09 -37.25 67.32
CA LEU A 260 -44.67 -36.77 66.05
C LEU A 260 -44.34 -35.31 65.78
N ASP A 261 -44.41 -34.45 66.79
CA ASP A 261 -44.09 -33.03 66.71
C ASP A 261 -42.62 -32.80 66.32
N ASP A 262 -41.70 -33.57 66.90
CA ASP A 262 -40.27 -33.48 66.62
C ASP A 262 -39.91 -34.14 65.26
N GLN A 263 -40.61 -35.19 64.83
CA GLN A 263 -40.55 -35.70 63.46
C GLN A 263 -41.05 -34.67 62.42
N ALA A 264 -42.14 -33.95 62.69
CA ALA A 264 -42.65 -32.90 61.82
C ALA A 264 -41.66 -31.73 61.68
N LYS A 265 -41.01 -31.33 62.77
CA LYS A 265 -39.93 -30.32 62.78
C LYS A 265 -38.70 -30.78 61.99
N LEU A 266 -38.36 -32.07 62.03
CA LEU A 266 -37.29 -32.67 61.22
C LEU A 266 -37.65 -32.71 59.72
N ALA A 267 -38.87 -33.13 59.38
CA ALA A 267 -39.37 -33.16 58.01
C ALA A 267 -39.40 -31.75 57.38
N TRP A 268 -39.91 -30.74 58.10
CA TRP A 268 -39.93 -29.35 57.64
C TRP A 268 -38.52 -28.78 57.41
N LYS A 269 -37.55 -29.09 58.29
CA LYS A 269 -36.14 -28.72 58.08
C LYS A 269 -35.54 -29.41 56.85
N ALA A 270 -35.84 -30.68 56.62
CA ALA A 270 -35.39 -31.42 55.45
C ALA A 270 -35.98 -30.85 54.15
N GLU A 271 -37.27 -30.50 54.14
CA GLU A 271 -37.92 -29.86 53.01
C GLU A 271 -37.31 -28.48 52.70
N LEU A 272 -37.04 -27.67 53.72
CA LEU A 272 -36.40 -26.36 53.56
C LEU A 272 -34.99 -26.48 52.95
N VAL A 273 -34.21 -27.49 53.38
CA VAL A 273 -32.88 -27.78 52.81
C VAL A 273 -32.97 -28.25 51.35
N GLN A 274 -33.98 -29.04 50.97
CA GLN A 274 -34.18 -29.43 49.57
C GLN A 274 -34.60 -28.24 48.70
N ARG A 275 -35.57 -27.42 49.15
CA ARG A 275 -35.96 -26.19 48.44
C ARG A 275 -34.79 -25.22 48.22
N GLU A 276 -33.85 -25.15 49.16
CA GLU A 276 -32.64 -24.33 49.01
C GLU A 276 -31.60 -24.97 48.07
N ARG A 277 -31.45 -26.29 48.07
CA ARG A 277 -30.64 -27.01 47.07
C ARG A 277 -31.19 -26.83 45.66
N ASP A 278 -32.51 -26.93 45.46
CA ASP A 278 -33.16 -26.71 44.17
C ASP A 278 -32.94 -25.28 43.65
N ARG A 279 -32.91 -24.28 44.55
CA ARG A 279 -32.58 -22.89 44.22
C ARG A 279 -31.12 -22.73 43.81
N VAL A 280 -30.19 -23.32 44.56
CA VAL A 280 -28.75 -23.29 44.24
C VAL A 280 -28.47 -23.99 42.93
N GLN A 281 -29.04 -25.19 42.70
CA GLN A 281 -28.91 -25.91 41.43
C GLN A 281 -29.43 -25.08 40.25
N LYS A 282 -30.64 -24.51 40.34
CA LYS A 282 -31.18 -23.65 39.26
C LYS A 282 -30.38 -22.37 39.05
N ALA A 283 -29.81 -21.79 40.12
CA ALA A 283 -28.91 -20.65 40.00
C ALA A 283 -27.58 -21.02 39.35
N ASP A 284 -27.04 -22.21 39.62
CA ASP A 284 -25.79 -22.70 39.03
C ASP A 284 -25.99 -23.20 37.58
N GLU A 285 -27.13 -23.83 37.27
CA GLU A 285 -27.58 -24.11 35.90
C GLU A 285 -27.70 -22.82 35.09
N HIS A 286 -28.34 -21.77 35.64
CA HIS A 286 -28.44 -20.48 34.96
C HIS A 286 -27.06 -19.80 34.81
N LYS A 287 -26.14 -19.92 35.78
CA LYS A 287 -24.75 -19.45 35.61
C LYS A 287 -24.05 -20.21 34.49
N GLN A 288 -24.18 -21.54 34.43
CA GLN A 288 -23.58 -22.38 33.40
C GLN A 288 -24.15 -22.05 32.02
N GLN A 289 -25.46 -21.84 31.89
CA GLN A 289 -26.10 -21.39 30.65
C GLN A 289 -25.60 -20.00 30.22
N THR A 290 -25.51 -19.04 31.14
CA THR A 290 -24.93 -17.71 30.86
C THR A 290 -23.47 -17.83 30.42
N GLN A 291 -22.67 -18.68 31.09
CA GLN A 291 -21.27 -18.92 30.74
C GLN A 291 -21.12 -19.62 29.38
N SER A 292 -21.97 -20.61 29.05
CA SER A 292 -21.94 -21.26 27.74
C SER A 292 -22.33 -20.32 26.61
N ILE A 293 -23.31 -19.44 26.83
CA ILE A 293 -23.69 -18.41 25.85
C ILE A 293 -22.55 -17.41 25.64
N LEU A 294 -21.87 -16.97 26.72
CA LEU A 294 -20.70 -16.09 26.61
C LEU A 294 -19.56 -16.77 25.85
N HIS A 295 -19.21 -18.01 26.20
CA HIS A 295 -18.18 -18.77 25.47
C HIS A 295 -18.57 -19.06 24.00
N GLU A 296 -19.84 -19.29 23.69
CA GLU A 296 -20.27 -19.45 22.30
C GLU A 296 -20.14 -18.13 21.52
N LEU A 297 -20.51 -17.00 22.12
CA LEU A 297 -20.34 -15.67 21.52
C LEU A 297 -18.86 -15.31 21.32
N GLU A 298 -17.99 -15.64 22.27
CA GLU A 298 -16.54 -15.53 22.16
C GLU A 298 -15.99 -16.43 21.04
N ALA A 299 -16.41 -17.69 20.96
CA ALA A 299 -16.00 -18.62 19.91
C ALA A 299 -16.49 -18.17 18.52
N GLN A 300 -17.71 -17.63 18.42
CA GLN A 300 -18.22 -17.01 17.19
C GLN A 300 -17.43 -15.73 16.82
N ALA A 301 -17.02 -14.92 17.79
CA ALA A 301 -16.19 -13.74 17.55
C ALA A 301 -14.78 -14.13 17.07
N LEU A 302 -14.12 -15.08 17.74
CA LEU A 302 -12.84 -15.64 17.33
C LEU A 302 -12.92 -16.23 15.92
N LYS A 303 -13.95 -17.03 15.62
CA LYS A 303 -14.17 -17.59 14.27
C LYS A 303 -14.35 -16.52 13.20
N ARG A 304 -15.05 -15.42 13.49
CA ARG A 304 -15.19 -14.28 12.58
C ARG A 304 -13.87 -13.53 12.37
N MET A 305 -13.03 -13.40 13.41
CA MET A 305 -11.69 -12.83 13.31
C MET A 305 -10.76 -13.74 12.49
N ASP A 306 -10.83 -15.05 12.68
CA ASP A 306 -10.06 -16.04 11.92
C ASP A 306 -10.43 -16.03 10.43
N ASP A 307 -11.73 -16.00 10.10
CA ASP A 307 -12.21 -15.87 8.72
C ASP A 307 -11.86 -14.52 8.10
N MET A 308 -11.79 -13.43 8.89
CA MET A 308 -11.29 -12.13 8.43
C MET A 308 -9.79 -12.20 8.12
N ALA A 309 -8.98 -12.72 9.04
CA ALA A 309 -7.54 -12.89 8.88
C ALA A 309 -7.18 -13.81 7.69
N ARG A 310 -7.97 -14.87 7.45
CA ARG A 310 -7.84 -15.73 6.27
C ARG A 310 -8.14 -14.98 4.97
N ARG A 311 -9.20 -14.15 4.93
CA ARG A 311 -9.52 -13.30 3.77
C ARG A 311 -8.44 -12.24 3.55
N ASP A 312 -7.89 -11.64 4.60
CA ASP A 312 -6.84 -10.64 4.48
C ASP A 312 -5.49 -11.22 4.08
N LYS A 313 -5.13 -12.40 4.59
CA LYS A 313 -4.01 -13.18 4.08
C LYS A 313 -4.22 -13.51 2.59
N ALA A 314 -5.39 -14.02 2.19
CA ALA A 314 -5.67 -14.31 0.77
C ALA A 314 -5.65 -13.04 -0.12
N ARG A 315 -6.12 -11.89 0.38
CA ARG A 315 -6.00 -10.59 -0.31
C ARG A 315 -4.53 -10.17 -0.46
N LYS A 316 -3.74 -10.28 0.61
CA LYS A 316 -2.31 -9.96 0.62
C LYS A 316 -1.52 -10.88 -0.31
N ASP A 317 -1.66 -12.20 -0.17
CA ASP A 317 -1.02 -13.20 -1.02
C ASP A 317 -1.35 -12.98 -2.51
N LYS A 318 -2.58 -12.56 -2.85
CA LYS A 318 -2.99 -12.23 -4.22
C LYS A 318 -2.38 -10.91 -4.73
N LEU A 319 -2.20 -9.92 -3.86
CA LEU A 319 -1.49 -8.67 -4.20
C LEU A 319 0.01 -8.90 -4.36
N ASP A 320 0.61 -9.71 -3.48
CA ASP A 320 2.04 -10.00 -3.51
C ASP A 320 2.39 -10.94 -4.67
N ARG A 321 1.54 -11.90 -5.05
CA ARG A 321 1.67 -12.63 -6.34
C ARG A 321 1.67 -11.66 -7.53
N ARG A 322 0.69 -10.74 -7.62
CA ARG A 322 0.64 -9.70 -8.66
C ARG A 322 1.86 -8.76 -8.67
N ARG A 323 2.51 -8.53 -7.53
CA ARG A 323 3.79 -7.79 -7.44
C ARG A 323 4.95 -8.62 -8.00
N HIS A 324 5.06 -9.89 -7.64
CA HIS A 324 6.08 -10.80 -8.16
C HIS A 324 5.91 -11.05 -9.68
N GLU A 325 4.68 -11.29 -10.15
CA GLU A 325 4.32 -11.40 -11.57
C GLU A 325 4.79 -10.16 -12.35
N LYS A 326 4.45 -8.96 -11.88
CA LYS A 326 4.90 -7.70 -12.51
C LYS A 326 6.41 -7.48 -12.43
N MET A 327 7.06 -7.93 -11.35
CA MET A 327 8.52 -7.84 -11.20
C MET A 327 9.23 -8.77 -12.20
N ILE A 328 8.75 -10.01 -12.36
CA ILE A 328 9.24 -10.98 -13.34
C ILE A 328 9.00 -10.44 -14.76
N GLU A 329 7.80 -9.95 -15.06
CA GLU A 329 7.48 -9.37 -16.37
C GLU A 329 8.37 -8.14 -16.69
N MET A 330 8.62 -7.29 -15.69
CA MET A 330 9.52 -6.13 -15.83
C MET A 330 10.97 -6.56 -16.02
N MET A 331 11.43 -7.62 -15.35
CA MET A 331 12.75 -8.22 -15.60
C MET A 331 12.84 -8.83 -17.00
N GLU A 332 11.85 -9.60 -17.45
CA GLU A 332 11.82 -10.15 -18.82
C GLU A 332 11.82 -9.05 -19.88
N ARG A 333 10.98 -8.01 -19.72
CA ARG A 333 10.95 -6.83 -20.59
C ARG A 333 12.32 -6.16 -20.62
N THR A 334 12.97 -6.01 -19.47
CA THR A 334 14.33 -5.44 -19.34
C THR A 334 15.38 -6.34 -20.01
N GLN A 335 15.29 -7.66 -19.87
CA GLN A 335 16.23 -8.61 -20.47
C GLN A 335 16.07 -8.68 -22.00
N ARG A 336 14.83 -8.72 -22.51
CA ARG A 336 14.54 -8.60 -23.95
C ARG A 336 15.03 -7.27 -24.51
N ASN A 337 14.88 -6.17 -23.77
CA ASN A 337 15.38 -4.86 -24.22
C ASN A 337 16.92 -4.80 -24.20
N LYS A 338 17.58 -5.36 -23.17
CA LYS A 338 19.04 -5.54 -23.16
C LYS A 338 19.53 -6.37 -24.35
N GLN A 339 18.86 -7.48 -24.68
CA GLN A 339 19.17 -8.30 -25.86
C GLN A 339 19.02 -7.50 -27.17
N ARG A 340 17.94 -6.70 -27.32
CA ARG A 340 17.77 -5.81 -28.48
C ARG A 340 18.86 -4.75 -28.58
N ILE A 341 19.27 -4.15 -27.46
CA ILE A 341 20.38 -3.18 -27.41
C ILE A 341 21.70 -3.85 -27.83
N VAL A 342 22.00 -5.04 -27.32
CA VAL A 342 23.20 -5.82 -27.71
C VAL A 342 23.17 -6.17 -29.20
N HIS A 343 22.02 -6.56 -29.76
CA HIS A 343 21.88 -6.82 -31.20
C HIS A 343 22.14 -5.57 -32.04
N VAL A 344 21.53 -4.43 -31.68
CA VAL A 344 21.73 -3.15 -32.39
C VAL A 344 23.16 -2.63 -32.27
N LEU A 345 23.83 -2.84 -31.14
CA LEU A 345 25.25 -2.54 -30.99
C LEU A 345 26.12 -3.45 -31.86
N HIS A 346 25.86 -4.76 -31.88
CA HIS A 346 26.58 -5.71 -32.72
C HIS A 346 26.39 -5.41 -34.22
N ASP A 347 25.18 -5.05 -34.66
CA ASP A 347 24.92 -4.61 -36.04
C ASP A 347 25.65 -3.29 -36.37
N LYS A 348 25.64 -2.33 -35.44
CA LYS A 348 26.38 -1.06 -35.57
C LYS A 348 27.89 -1.31 -35.70
N ASP A 349 28.45 -2.21 -34.90
CA ASP A 349 29.88 -2.52 -34.91
C ASP A 349 30.25 -3.32 -36.17
N ARG A 350 29.39 -4.25 -36.61
CA ARG A 350 29.52 -4.93 -37.92
C ARG A 350 29.48 -3.94 -39.09
N LEU A 351 28.56 -2.97 -39.08
CA LEU A 351 28.49 -1.90 -40.09
C LEU A 351 29.70 -0.95 -40.01
N SER A 352 30.22 -0.69 -38.81
CA SER A 352 31.44 0.09 -38.58
C SER A 352 32.67 -0.63 -39.16
N GLN A 353 32.77 -1.95 -38.93
CA GLN A 353 33.80 -2.80 -39.49
C GLN A 353 33.71 -2.85 -41.02
N MET A 354 32.55 -3.16 -41.59
CA MET A 354 32.35 -3.14 -43.06
C MET A 354 32.70 -1.78 -43.69
N ARG A 355 32.46 -0.66 -42.99
CA ARG A 355 32.89 0.68 -43.45
C ARG A 355 34.40 0.89 -43.39
N ARG A 356 35.08 0.37 -42.37
CA ARG A 356 36.56 0.36 -42.28
C ARG A 356 37.16 -0.51 -43.38
N ASP A 357 36.64 -1.72 -43.56
CA ASP A 357 37.12 -2.67 -44.56
C ASP A 357 36.94 -2.10 -45.98
N ALA A 358 35.77 -1.51 -46.28
CA ALA A 358 35.53 -0.83 -47.55
C ALA A 358 36.38 0.44 -47.75
N TYR A 359 36.75 1.16 -46.68
CA TYR A 359 37.72 2.26 -46.75
C TYR A 359 39.12 1.75 -47.06
N MET A 360 39.59 0.73 -46.33
CA MET A 360 40.90 0.10 -46.56
C MET A 360 41.00 -0.51 -47.96
N GLN A 361 39.94 -1.14 -48.46
CA GLN A 361 39.87 -1.65 -49.83
C GLN A 361 39.97 -0.51 -50.85
N ARG A 362 39.22 0.59 -50.69
CA ARG A 362 39.31 1.77 -51.58
C ARG A 362 40.70 2.41 -51.57
N GLN A 363 41.36 2.43 -50.41
CA GLN A 363 42.74 2.91 -50.29
C GLN A 363 43.70 1.97 -51.02
N ALA A 364 43.62 0.66 -50.78
CA ALA A 364 44.43 -0.35 -51.46
C ALA A 364 44.21 -0.33 -52.99
N ASP A 365 42.98 -0.17 -53.47
CA ASP A 365 42.66 0.01 -54.88
C ASP A 365 43.30 1.29 -55.45
N SER A 366 43.41 2.36 -54.65
CA SER A 366 44.06 3.61 -55.06
C SER A 366 45.58 3.50 -55.10
N GLU A 367 46.17 2.83 -54.11
CA GLU A 367 47.60 2.53 -54.09
C GLU A 367 47.97 1.56 -55.22
N ALA A 368 47.12 0.57 -55.53
CA ALA A 368 47.27 -0.30 -56.68
C ALA A 368 47.13 0.45 -58.03
N ARG A 369 46.23 1.43 -58.14
CA ARG A 369 46.17 2.34 -59.30
C ARG A 369 47.44 3.19 -59.42
N ARG A 370 47.95 3.73 -58.30
CA ARG A 370 49.22 4.50 -58.27
C ARG A 370 50.40 3.64 -58.72
N LEU A 371 50.54 2.43 -58.17
CA LEU A 371 51.60 1.49 -58.52
C LEU A 371 51.52 1.03 -59.99
N ARG A 372 50.31 0.85 -60.55
CA ARG A 372 50.14 0.57 -61.99
C ARG A 372 50.59 1.76 -62.86
N LEU A 373 50.21 2.99 -62.51
CA LEU A 373 50.65 4.19 -63.20
C LEU A 373 52.17 4.38 -63.11
N GLU A 374 52.74 4.14 -61.93
CA GLU A 374 54.19 4.23 -61.67
C GLU A 374 54.97 3.16 -62.45
N ALA A 375 54.46 1.93 -62.54
CA ALA A 375 55.02 0.89 -63.39
C ALA A 375 54.90 1.21 -64.88
N GLU A 376 53.76 1.75 -65.35
CA GLU A 376 53.61 2.19 -66.74
C GLU A 376 54.58 3.33 -67.08
N LEU A 377 54.73 4.30 -66.18
CA LEU A 377 55.71 5.39 -66.32
C LEU A 377 57.16 4.88 -66.27
N ALA A 378 57.45 3.85 -65.48
CA ALA A 378 58.77 3.21 -65.46
C ALA A 378 59.06 2.49 -66.80
N VAL A 379 58.10 1.75 -67.35
CA VAL A 379 58.22 1.13 -68.68
C VAL A 379 58.39 2.20 -69.76
N ARG A 380 57.55 3.25 -69.78
CA ARG A 380 57.71 4.38 -70.73
C ARG A 380 59.07 5.07 -70.61
N ARG A 381 59.62 5.23 -69.40
CA ARG A 381 61.00 5.74 -69.20
C ARG A 381 62.05 4.77 -69.73
N GLN A 382 61.85 3.46 -69.58
CA GLN A 382 62.77 2.44 -70.08
C GLN A 382 62.75 2.35 -71.62
N ASP A 383 61.57 2.40 -72.24
CA ASP A 383 61.42 2.48 -73.71
C ASP A 383 62.02 3.79 -74.26
N GLN A 384 61.74 4.93 -73.63
CA GLN A 384 62.33 6.21 -74.01
C GLN A 384 63.86 6.18 -73.87
N ALA A 385 64.39 5.63 -72.78
CA ALA A 385 65.83 5.47 -72.58
C ALA A 385 66.46 4.51 -73.61
N ARG A 386 65.74 3.47 -74.07
CA ARG A 386 66.19 2.60 -75.16
C ARG A 386 66.21 3.36 -76.49
N VAL A 387 65.15 4.08 -76.84
CA VAL A 387 65.10 4.92 -78.07
C VAL A 387 66.17 6.01 -78.05
N ASP A 388 66.45 6.62 -76.90
CA ASP A 388 67.50 7.63 -76.76
C ASP A 388 68.91 7.02 -76.73
N ALA A 389 69.06 5.72 -76.42
CA ALA A 389 70.30 4.96 -76.61
C ALA A 389 70.50 4.58 -78.08
N GLU A 390 69.49 3.99 -78.73
CA GLU A 390 69.45 3.67 -80.17
C GLU A 390 69.78 4.91 -81.02
N ARG A 391 69.26 6.09 -80.65
CA ARG A 391 69.58 7.39 -81.29
C ARG A 391 71.04 7.82 -81.09
N LYS A 392 71.61 7.62 -79.90
CA LYS A 392 73.02 7.96 -79.63
C LYS A 392 73.98 7.00 -80.34
N GLU A 393 73.66 5.72 -80.38
CA GLU A 393 74.41 4.72 -81.16
C GLU A 393 74.37 5.07 -82.66
N ALA A 394 73.22 5.49 -83.19
CA ALA A 394 73.11 5.99 -84.57
C ALA A 394 73.91 7.29 -84.80
N GLU A 395 73.90 8.25 -83.87
CA GLU A 395 74.71 9.47 -83.97
C GLU A 395 76.22 9.17 -83.94
N ILE A 396 76.64 8.23 -83.09
CA ILE A 396 78.02 7.74 -83.01
C ILE A 396 78.41 7.06 -84.33
N ALA A 397 77.59 6.14 -84.84
CA ALA A 397 77.85 5.46 -86.11
C ALA A 397 77.94 6.44 -87.30
N ILE A 398 77.08 7.46 -87.35
CA ILE A 398 77.15 8.53 -88.37
C ILE A 398 78.45 9.34 -88.22
N ARG A 399 78.84 9.70 -86.99
CA ARG A 399 80.09 10.42 -86.70
C ARG A 399 81.33 9.57 -87.03
N GLU A 400 81.28 8.26 -86.83
CA GLU A 400 82.36 7.34 -87.17
C GLU A 400 82.48 7.09 -88.67
N HIS A 401 81.36 6.88 -89.37
CA HIS A 401 81.32 6.84 -90.83
C HIS A 401 81.83 8.16 -91.45
N HIS A 402 81.52 9.31 -90.85
CA HIS A 402 82.08 10.60 -91.30
C HIS A 402 83.60 10.70 -91.07
N LYS A 403 84.11 10.21 -89.93
CA LYS A 403 85.56 10.08 -89.71
C LYS A 403 86.23 9.15 -90.73
N GLN A 404 85.59 8.03 -91.07
CA GLN A 404 86.07 7.09 -92.09
C GLN A 404 86.15 7.77 -93.47
N LEU A 405 85.10 8.50 -93.88
CA LEU A 405 85.13 9.28 -95.11
C LEU A 405 86.20 10.38 -95.11
N GLU A 406 86.54 10.95 -93.95
CA GLU A 406 87.69 11.85 -93.82
C GLU A 406 89.04 11.12 -93.90
N THR A 407 89.22 9.94 -93.29
CA THR A 407 90.46 9.17 -93.42
C THR A 407 90.67 8.70 -94.85
N ASP A 408 89.66 8.12 -95.50
CA ASP A 408 89.65 7.78 -96.92
C ASP A 408 90.06 8.96 -97.81
N ARG A 409 89.52 10.16 -97.51
CA ARG A 409 89.85 11.37 -98.28
C ARG A 409 91.28 11.83 -98.04
N ARG A 410 91.80 11.71 -96.82
CA ARG A 410 93.21 12.02 -96.48
C ARG A 410 94.16 11.01 -97.13
N GLU A 411 93.83 9.72 -97.11
CA GLU A 411 94.64 8.67 -97.76
C GLU A 411 94.69 8.87 -99.27
N ARG A 412 93.56 9.11 -99.94
CA ARG A 412 93.53 9.42 -101.39
C ARG A 412 94.30 10.70 -101.75
N LEU A 413 94.39 11.68 -100.84
CA LEU A 413 95.24 12.87 -101.02
C LEU A 413 96.72 12.53 -100.87
N LEU A 414 97.11 11.74 -99.85
CA LEU A 414 98.48 11.26 -99.66
C LEU A 414 98.95 10.34 -100.81
N GLU A 415 98.05 9.54 -101.38
CA GLU A 415 98.30 8.78 -102.60
C GLU A 415 98.51 9.71 -103.81
N ALA A 416 97.65 10.71 -103.99
CA ALA A 416 97.81 11.70 -105.06
C ALA A 416 99.09 12.54 -104.92
N GLU A 417 99.54 12.83 -103.70
CA GLU A 417 100.82 13.47 -103.40
C GLU A 417 102.00 12.57 -103.79
N ARG A 418 102.02 11.30 -103.35
CA ARG A 418 103.04 10.31 -103.77
C ARG A 418 103.09 10.15 -105.29
N ASP A 419 101.93 10.12 -105.94
CA ASP A 419 101.81 9.98 -107.39
C ASP A 419 102.31 11.24 -108.12
N ALA A 420 102.06 12.43 -107.55
CA ALA A 420 102.62 13.69 -108.03
C ALA A 420 104.15 13.77 -107.84
N GLU A 421 104.67 13.34 -106.69
CA GLU A 421 106.12 13.22 -106.43
C GLU A 421 106.79 12.27 -107.42
N LEU A 422 106.22 11.09 -107.66
CA LEU A 422 106.73 10.13 -108.65
C LEU A 422 106.80 10.74 -110.06
N ARG A 423 105.74 11.43 -110.48
CA ARG A 423 105.71 12.17 -111.77
C ARG A 423 106.74 13.30 -111.80
N LEU A 424 107.03 13.94 -110.66
CA LEU A 424 108.06 14.97 -110.53
C LEU A 424 109.47 14.38 -110.62
N GLN A 425 109.74 13.25 -109.96
CA GLN A 425 111.01 12.51 -110.03
C GLN A 425 111.31 12.01 -111.45
N ILE A 426 110.30 11.45 -112.13
CA ILE A 426 110.45 11.05 -113.55
C ILE A 426 110.78 12.28 -114.41
N ARG A 427 110.13 13.43 -114.16
CA ARG A 427 110.39 14.68 -114.90
C ARG A 427 111.76 15.30 -114.59
N THR A 428 112.29 15.18 -113.37
CA THR A 428 113.65 15.64 -113.05
C THR A 428 114.68 14.71 -113.69
N GLN A 429 114.55 13.39 -113.55
CA GLN A 429 115.41 12.42 -114.22
C GLN A 429 115.45 12.63 -115.75
N GLN A 430 114.31 12.88 -116.39
CA GLN A 430 114.25 13.21 -117.82
C GLN A 430 114.95 14.53 -118.16
N LYS A 431 114.77 15.59 -117.35
CA LYS A 431 115.50 16.86 -117.51
C LYS A 431 117.00 16.71 -117.30
N ASP A 432 117.42 15.85 -116.38
CA ASP A 432 118.83 15.66 -116.04
C ASP A 432 119.56 14.80 -117.06
N ALA A 433 118.92 13.74 -117.58
CA ALA A 433 119.38 13.04 -118.77
C ALA A 433 119.44 13.97 -120.00
N GLN A 434 118.49 14.90 -120.16
CA GLN A 434 118.55 15.91 -121.22
C GLN A 434 119.68 16.94 -120.99
N ARG A 435 119.98 17.31 -119.73
CA ARG A 435 121.13 18.15 -119.38
C ARG A 435 122.46 17.44 -119.67
N GLN A 436 122.58 16.16 -119.32
CA GLN A 436 123.76 15.34 -119.64
C GLN A 436 123.99 15.27 -121.16
N ARG A 437 122.98 14.92 -121.95
CA ARG A 437 123.10 14.92 -123.43
C ARG A 437 123.50 16.29 -124.01
N ARG A 438 122.96 17.40 -123.48
CA ARG A 438 123.39 18.75 -123.89
C ARG A 438 124.84 19.07 -123.52
N LEU A 439 125.33 18.56 -122.39
CA LEU A 439 126.74 18.71 -121.98
C LEU A 439 127.67 17.85 -122.86
N GLU A 440 127.24 16.64 -123.23
CA GLU A 440 127.93 15.77 -124.20
C GLU A 440 127.99 16.45 -125.58
N ASP A 441 126.87 16.97 -126.07
CA ASP A 441 126.78 17.73 -127.34
C ASP A 441 127.68 18.97 -127.32
N GLU A 442 127.65 19.80 -126.26
CA GLU A 442 128.53 20.97 -126.16
C GLU A 442 129.99 20.57 -125.96
N HIS A 443 130.30 19.46 -125.28
CA HIS A 443 131.68 18.96 -125.17
C HIS A 443 132.21 18.49 -126.54
N ALA A 444 131.42 17.75 -127.32
CA ALA A 444 131.75 17.36 -128.69
C ALA A 444 131.94 18.58 -129.60
N LYS A 445 131.03 19.57 -129.54
CA LYS A 445 131.19 20.85 -130.23
C LYS A 445 132.43 21.61 -129.77
N ASN A 446 132.77 21.59 -128.48
CA ASN A 446 133.94 22.29 -127.96
C ASN A 446 135.25 21.61 -128.38
N MET A 447 135.28 20.28 -128.48
CA MET A 447 136.41 19.54 -129.06
C MET A 447 136.60 19.85 -130.56
N GLU A 448 135.51 19.98 -131.34
CA GLU A 448 135.63 20.41 -132.73
C GLU A 448 135.97 21.90 -132.85
N ARG A 449 135.44 22.77 -131.98
CA ARG A 449 135.90 24.18 -131.86
C ARG A 449 137.39 24.25 -131.51
N ALA A 450 137.91 23.36 -130.66
CA ALA A 450 139.35 23.30 -130.36
C ALA A 450 140.18 22.89 -131.59
N ARG A 451 139.73 21.90 -132.37
CA ARG A 451 140.37 21.52 -133.65
C ARG A 451 140.28 22.61 -134.71
N VAL A 452 139.16 23.33 -134.79
CA VAL A 452 139.02 24.52 -135.66
C VAL A 452 139.93 25.64 -135.16
N ALA A 453 139.97 25.92 -133.86
CA ALA A 453 140.84 26.92 -133.25
C ALA A 453 142.34 26.55 -133.30
N GLN A 454 142.69 25.29 -133.51
CA GLN A 454 144.06 24.86 -133.81
C GLN A 454 144.39 25.12 -135.28
N ARG A 455 143.58 24.64 -136.23
CA ARG A 455 143.70 24.99 -137.67
C ARG A 455 143.71 26.51 -137.91
N MET A 456 142.90 27.25 -137.17
CA MET A 456 142.89 28.72 -137.20
C MET A 456 144.16 29.29 -136.59
N ARG A 457 144.68 28.78 -135.46
CA ARG A 457 146.00 29.23 -134.94
C ARG A 457 147.15 28.93 -135.90
N ASP A 458 147.15 27.79 -136.57
CA ASP A 458 148.17 27.47 -137.58
C ASP A 458 148.10 28.44 -138.77
N SER A 459 146.88 28.77 -139.21
CA SER A 459 146.60 29.81 -140.22
C SER A 459 146.92 31.22 -139.72
N GLU A 460 146.71 31.51 -138.43
CA GLU A 460 146.96 32.80 -137.81
C GLU A 460 148.42 33.02 -137.46
N VAL A 461 149.23 31.99 -137.22
CA VAL A 461 150.70 32.11 -137.22
C VAL A 461 151.19 32.51 -138.61
N ASN A 462 150.66 31.86 -139.66
CA ASN A 462 150.92 32.24 -141.05
C ASN A 462 150.35 33.61 -141.45
N ARG A 463 149.36 34.14 -140.72
CA ARG A 463 148.75 35.47 -140.97
C ARG A 463 149.35 36.56 -140.09
N GLN A 464 149.82 36.25 -138.88
CA GLN A 464 150.49 37.20 -137.98
C GLN A 464 151.91 37.49 -138.43
N SER A 465 152.62 36.53 -139.04
CA SER A 465 153.84 36.82 -139.81
C SER A 465 153.59 37.80 -140.97
N GLN A 466 152.40 37.75 -141.59
CA GLN A 466 151.97 38.69 -142.63
C GLN A 466 151.37 40.02 -142.11
N ILE A 467 150.89 40.08 -140.85
CA ILE A 467 150.22 41.26 -140.26
C ILE A 467 151.14 42.04 -139.32
N LEU A 468 152.18 41.44 -138.72
CA LEU A 468 153.28 42.22 -138.13
C LEU A 468 153.98 43.11 -139.18
N SER A 469 153.84 42.79 -140.47
CA SER A 469 154.26 43.64 -141.58
C SER A 469 153.36 44.87 -141.82
N LYS A 470 152.12 44.95 -141.29
CA LYS A 470 151.11 45.96 -141.70
C LYS A 470 150.13 46.36 -140.59
N SER A 471 150.32 47.57 -140.02
CA SER A 471 149.36 48.38 -139.21
C SER A 471 148.70 47.69 -137.98
N GLN A 472 148.82 48.14 -136.72
CA GLN A 472 148.67 49.48 -136.12
C GLN A 472 147.38 50.26 -136.52
N SER A 473 146.21 50.03 -135.87
CA SER A 473 145.35 51.04 -135.14
C SER A 473 143.82 50.74 -134.84
N LYS A 474 143.37 50.73 -133.52
CA LYS A 474 142.02 50.97 -132.81
C LYS A 474 140.71 50.16 -133.17
N GLY A 475 139.55 50.09 -132.45
CA GLY A 475 139.00 50.43 -131.07
C GLY A 475 137.88 51.54 -130.98
N GLN A 476 136.71 51.58 -130.26
CA GLN A 476 135.79 50.79 -129.34
C GLN A 476 134.28 51.34 -129.46
N ARG A 477 133.19 51.29 -128.61
CA ARG A 477 132.73 50.86 -127.23
C ARG A 477 131.13 50.83 -127.10
N ALA A 478 130.45 50.53 -125.95
CA ALA A 478 128.95 50.41 -125.76
C ALA A 478 128.33 50.70 -124.28
N GLU A 479 127.16 50.09 -123.85
CA GLU A 479 126.44 49.92 -122.47
C GLU A 479 125.41 51.00 -121.89
N MET A 480 124.42 50.90 -120.90
CA MET A 480 123.70 49.90 -119.96
C MET A 480 122.33 50.44 -119.25
N ASP A 481 121.64 49.74 -118.25
CA ASP A 481 120.26 50.02 -117.56
C ASP A 481 120.08 49.43 -116.07
N MET A 482 119.04 49.36 -115.14
CA MET A 482 117.52 49.54 -114.92
C MET A 482 117.01 49.50 -113.37
N ALA A 483 115.75 49.86 -112.92
CA ALA A 483 115.17 49.75 -111.48
C ALA A 483 113.58 49.85 -111.20
N GLN A 484 112.96 49.43 -110.01
CA GLN A 484 111.44 49.36 -109.68
C GLN A 484 110.91 49.30 -108.14
N SER A 485 109.56 49.34 -107.82
CA SER A 485 108.70 48.87 -106.61
C SER A 485 108.30 49.79 -105.35
N THR A 486 107.32 49.66 -104.37
CA THR A 486 105.95 48.99 -104.00
C THR A 486 105.30 49.42 -102.59
N SER A 487 103.98 49.23 -102.19
CA SER A 487 103.34 49.53 -100.81
C SER A 487 101.89 48.97 -100.40
N ASN A 488 101.44 48.84 -99.08
CA ASN A 488 100.00 48.74 -98.51
C ASN A 488 99.74 48.62 -96.92
N GLU A 489 98.45 48.64 -96.42
CA GLU A 489 97.75 48.13 -95.13
C GLU A 489 97.09 49.03 -93.98
N SER A 490 96.00 48.57 -93.26
CA SER A 490 95.25 49.19 -92.06
C SER A 490 94.02 48.40 -91.44
N PRO A 491 93.59 48.56 -90.14
CA PRO A 491 92.20 48.18 -89.63
C PRO A 491 91.53 48.92 -88.38
N ALA A 492 90.18 48.80 -88.15
CA ALA A 492 89.34 48.79 -86.86
C ALA A 492 88.06 49.72 -86.73
N GLN A 493 86.92 49.26 -86.10
CA GLN A 493 85.88 50.02 -85.29
C GLN A 493 84.53 49.29 -84.89
N GLU A 494 83.79 49.86 -83.90
CA GLU A 494 82.56 49.37 -83.14
C GLU A 494 81.57 50.57 -82.81
N PRO A 495 80.49 50.57 -81.93
CA PRO A 495 79.70 49.58 -81.13
C PRO A 495 78.11 49.79 -81.14
N ASP A 496 77.32 49.46 -80.08
CA ASP A 496 75.84 49.75 -79.88
C ASP A 496 75.43 50.12 -78.39
N VAL A 497 74.12 50.32 -78.06
CA VAL A 497 73.58 51.42 -77.19
C VAL A 497 72.90 51.09 -75.79
N MET A 498 72.84 52.16 -74.95
CA MET A 498 72.36 52.41 -73.56
C MET A 498 71.01 51.85 -73.01
N HIS A 499 70.87 51.84 -71.66
CA HIS A 499 69.73 52.44 -70.92
C HIS A 499 70.03 52.94 -69.46
N LYS A 500 69.03 53.53 -68.76
CA LYS A 500 69.18 54.40 -67.55
C LYS A 500 68.65 53.83 -66.21
N GLN A 501 68.98 54.50 -65.08
CA GLN A 501 68.57 54.22 -63.69
C GLN A 501 67.30 54.98 -63.22
N PRO A 502 66.62 54.56 -62.13
CA PRO A 502 65.47 55.22 -61.50
C PRO A 502 65.83 56.21 -60.36
N THR A 503 64.83 56.95 -59.85
CA THR A 503 64.95 58.03 -58.85
C THR A 503 64.31 57.71 -57.48
N THR A 504 64.55 58.56 -56.48
CA THR A 504 64.19 58.40 -55.05
C THR A 504 62.70 58.63 -54.72
N THR A 505 62.10 57.72 -53.95
CA THR A 505 60.74 57.74 -53.38
C THR A 505 60.58 58.72 -52.21
N THR A 506 59.43 59.41 -52.10
CA THR A 506 59.12 60.34 -50.98
C THR A 506 58.33 59.69 -49.84
N LEU A 507 58.26 60.35 -48.67
CA LEU A 507 57.53 59.82 -47.49
C LEU A 507 56.03 59.59 -47.76
N ASP A 508 55.34 60.54 -48.40
CA ASP A 508 53.92 60.41 -48.74
C ASP A 508 53.66 59.21 -49.67
N GLU A 509 54.60 58.93 -50.57
CA GLU A 509 54.55 57.78 -51.47
C GLU A 509 54.69 56.45 -50.72
N GLN A 510 55.54 56.39 -49.68
CA GLN A 510 55.65 55.22 -48.80
C GLN A 510 54.34 54.97 -48.02
N VAL A 511 53.74 56.02 -47.45
CA VAL A 511 52.45 55.95 -46.76
C VAL A 511 51.32 55.52 -47.71
N ALA A 512 51.34 55.99 -48.97
CA ALA A 512 50.39 55.59 -50.00
C ALA A 512 50.56 54.13 -50.45
N ILE A 513 51.80 53.65 -50.61
CA ILE A 513 52.11 52.24 -50.90
C ILE A 513 51.61 51.34 -49.75
N TYR A 514 51.83 51.76 -48.50
CA TYR A 514 51.40 51.01 -47.33
C TYR A 514 49.88 50.88 -47.25
N ARG A 515 49.14 52.00 -47.38
CA ARG A 515 47.67 51.98 -47.44
C ARG A 515 47.13 51.18 -48.61
N ARG A 516 47.77 51.24 -49.78
CA ARG A 516 47.41 50.39 -50.95
C ARG A 516 47.52 48.90 -50.60
N ARG A 517 48.59 48.48 -49.90
CA ARG A 517 48.79 47.07 -49.50
C ARG A 517 47.73 46.60 -48.50
N GLN A 518 47.37 47.42 -47.51
CA GLN A 518 46.30 47.13 -46.55
C GLN A 518 44.95 46.99 -47.25
N ASN A 519 44.58 47.97 -48.09
CA ASN A 519 43.35 47.92 -48.87
C ASN A 519 43.28 46.69 -49.80
N GLN A 520 44.41 46.27 -50.39
CA GLN A 520 44.48 45.04 -51.20
C GLN A 520 44.24 43.77 -50.38
N GLN A 521 44.78 43.69 -49.16
CA GLN A 521 44.53 42.55 -48.26
C GLN A 521 43.07 42.49 -47.80
N LEU A 522 42.47 43.64 -47.44
CA LEU A 522 41.07 43.71 -47.05
C LEU A 522 40.14 43.37 -48.22
N LEU A 523 40.41 43.91 -49.42
CA LEU A 523 39.65 43.59 -50.63
C LEU A 523 39.67 42.09 -50.92
N HIS A 524 40.84 41.43 -50.82
CA HIS A 524 40.97 40.00 -51.07
C HIS A 524 40.14 39.14 -50.10
N VAL A 525 40.08 39.50 -48.81
CA VAL A 525 39.23 38.79 -47.82
C VAL A 525 37.74 39.04 -48.07
N LEU A 526 37.36 40.22 -48.56
CA LEU A 526 35.98 40.50 -48.98
C LEU A 526 35.59 39.72 -50.23
N GLU A 527 36.51 39.53 -51.19
CA GLU A 527 36.34 38.65 -52.35
C GLU A 527 36.20 37.17 -51.94
N GLU A 528 37.02 36.68 -50.98
CA GLU A 528 36.89 35.32 -50.42
C GLU A 528 35.50 35.10 -49.80
N GLU A 529 35.02 36.01 -48.95
CA GLU A 529 33.74 35.85 -48.26
C GLU A 529 32.52 36.09 -49.17
N GLN A 530 32.62 36.95 -50.20
CA GLN A 530 31.58 37.04 -51.21
C GLN A 530 31.47 35.73 -52.00
N ALA A 531 32.59 35.16 -52.45
CA ALA A 531 32.60 33.87 -53.15
C ALA A 531 32.12 32.71 -52.26
N ALA A 532 32.32 32.80 -50.95
CA ALA A 532 31.74 31.87 -49.98
C ALA A 532 30.22 32.05 -49.83
N GLU A 533 29.72 33.29 -49.72
CA GLU A 533 28.30 33.58 -49.61
C GLU A 533 27.51 33.15 -50.86
N GLU A 534 28.06 33.36 -52.06
CA GLU A 534 27.49 32.86 -53.32
C GLU A 534 27.37 31.32 -53.33
N GLN A 535 28.35 30.60 -52.77
CA GLN A 535 28.28 29.14 -52.60
C GLN A 535 27.23 28.73 -51.55
N ARG A 536 27.18 29.40 -50.40
CA ARG A 536 26.16 29.18 -49.35
C ARG A 536 24.76 29.36 -49.94
N ASP A 537 24.54 30.41 -50.74
CA ASP A 537 23.25 30.71 -51.35
C ASP A 537 22.86 29.69 -52.44
N VAL A 538 23.80 29.21 -53.24
CA VAL A 538 23.59 28.07 -54.17
C VAL A 538 23.23 26.78 -53.42
N ILE A 539 23.82 26.53 -52.25
CA ILE A 539 23.50 25.37 -51.40
C ILE A 539 22.08 25.52 -50.80
N LEU A 540 21.72 26.69 -50.25
CA LEU A 540 20.38 26.95 -49.71
C LEU A 540 19.29 26.85 -50.78
N ARG A 541 19.54 27.32 -52.01
CA ARG A 541 18.61 27.17 -53.15
C ARG A 541 18.44 25.73 -53.62
N ARG A 542 19.39 24.83 -53.32
CA ARG A 542 19.33 23.39 -53.63
C ARG A 542 18.70 22.56 -52.52
N ALA A 543 18.60 23.07 -51.29
CA ALA A 543 17.99 22.38 -50.15
C ALA A 543 16.45 22.43 -50.25
N THR A 544 15.83 21.31 -50.64
CA THR A 544 14.37 21.18 -50.80
C THR A 544 13.62 20.86 -49.50
N ASP A 545 14.28 20.24 -48.51
CA ASP A 545 13.73 20.01 -47.17
C ASP A 545 13.88 21.26 -46.30
N THR A 546 12.78 21.67 -45.65
CA THR A 546 12.73 22.82 -44.75
C THR A 546 13.55 22.61 -43.48
N ASN A 547 13.71 21.37 -43.02
CA ASN A 547 14.49 21.07 -41.82
C ASN A 547 15.99 21.18 -42.09
N GLU A 548 16.48 20.52 -43.15
CA GLU A 548 17.89 20.63 -43.56
C GLU A 548 18.23 22.06 -43.98
N ARG A 549 17.32 22.78 -44.65
CA ARG A 549 17.49 24.21 -44.94
C ARG A 549 17.65 25.03 -43.65
N SER A 550 16.79 24.86 -42.65
CA SER A 550 16.92 25.56 -41.36
C SER A 550 18.20 25.20 -40.59
N ARG A 551 18.72 23.97 -40.79
CA ARG A 551 20.02 23.53 -40.26
C ARG A 551 21.20 24.20 -40.99
N LEU A 552 21.15 24.29 -42.31
CA LEU A 552 22.15 25.00 -43.12
C LEU A 552 22.17 26.50 -42.84
N GLU A 553 21.01 27.15 -42.74
CA GLU A 553 20.89 28.57 -42.38
C GLU A 553 21.53 28.90 -41.01
N LYS A 554 21.51 27.95 -40.05
CA LYS A 554 22.22 28.08 -38.77
C LYS A 554 23.73 27.90 -38.88
N ILE A 555 24.20 26.96 -39.70
CA ILE A 555 25.64 26.74 -39.95
C ILE A 555 26.23 27.97 -40.65
N PHE A 556 25.59 28.44 -41.72
CA PHE A 556 25.97 29.65 -42.44
C PHE A 556 25.78 30.93 -41.62
N GLY A 557 24.88 30.93 -40.62
CA GLY A 557 24.83 31.97 -39.60
C GLY A 557 26.08 32.05 -38.73
N PHE A 558 26.63 30.90 -38.32
CA PHE A 558 27.89 30.83 -37.56
C PHE A 558 29.11 31.19 -38.43
N GLU A 559 29.18 30.68 -39.66
CA GLU A 559 30.25 31.02 -40.60
C GLU A 559 30.32 32.53 -40.87
N ARG A 560 29.17 33.19 -41.09
CA ARG A 560 29.14 34.65 -41.30
C ARG A 560 29.55 35.45 -40.07
N ALA A 561 29.24 34.98 -38.87
CA ALA A 561 29.76 35.60 -37.65
C ALA A 561 31.30 35.47 -37.58
N GLN A 562 31.84 34.28 -37.88
CA GLN A 562 33.28 34.04 -37.93
C GLN A 562 34.00 34.86 -39.03
N ALA A 563 33.35 35.05 -40.19
CA ALA A 563 33.81 35.92 -41.27
C ALA A 563 33.84 37.40 -40.84
N SER A 564 32.77 37.89 -40.20
CA SER A 564 32.71 39.25 -39.65
C SER A 564 33.81 39.50 -38.61
N ASP A 565 34.01 38.55 -37.69
CA ASP A 565 35.10 38.58 -36.70
C ASP A 565 36.48 38.65 -37.38
N ARG A 566 36.69 37.91 -38.46
CA ARG A 566 37.96 37.87 -39.23
C ARG A 566 38.23 39.21 -39.92
N ILE A 567 37.20 39.84 -40.50
CA ILE A 567 37.30 41.15 -41.14
C ILE A 567 37.59 42.25 -40.11
N ILE A 568 36.87 42.25 -38.98
CA ILE A 568 37.07 43.23 -37.89
C ILE A 568 38.51 43.16 -37.37
N ARG A 569 39.01 41.97 -37.04
CA ARG A 569 40.39 41.80 -36.55
C ARG A 569 41.44 42.22 -37.58
N LEU A 570 41.21 41.93 -38.87
CA LEU A 570 42.11 42.39 -39.93
C LEU A 570 42.14 43.92 -40.02
N THR A 571 41.00 44.61 -39.84
CA THR A 571 40.97 46.08 -39.78
C THR A 571 41.62 46.64 -38.52
N GLU A 572 41.44 46.02 -37.35
CA GLU A 572 42.13 46.39 -36.10
C GLU A 572 43.65 46.22 -36.21
N GLU A 573 44.11 45.09 -36.76
CA GLU A 573 45.52 44.82 -37.09
C GLU A 573 46.06 45.85 -38.08
N HIS A 574 45.28 46.23 -39.11
CA HIS A 574 45.67 47.27 -40.06
C HIS A 574 45.80 48.65 -39.42
N GLU A 575 44.88 49.05 -38.53
CA GLU A 575 44.98 50.33 -37.81
C GLU A 575 46.20 50.36 -36.88
N ILE A 576 46.41 49.31 -36.09
CA ILE A 576 47.57 49.19 -35.19
C ILE A 576 48.88 49.26 -35.98
N MET A 577 49.02 48.49 -37.06
CA MET A 577 50.23 48.45 -37.88
C MET A 577 50.45 49.76 -38.66
N PHE A 578 49.37 50.44 -39.08
CA PHE A 578 49.46 51.78 -39.68
C PHE A 578 49.95 52.82 -38.67
N HIS A 579 49.45 52.80 -37.43
CA HIS A 579 49.91 53.70 -36.38
C HIS A 579 51.36 53.45 -35.98
N GLN A 580 51.79 52.18 -35.92
CA GLN A 580 53.20 51.82 -35.69
C GLN A 580 54.09 52.38 -36.79
N HIS A 581 53.76 52.12 -38.07
CA HIS A 581 54.57 52.58 -39.20
C HIS A 581 54.60 54.12 -39.33
N MET A 582 53.50 54.82 -39.07
CA MET A 582 53.50 56.29 -38.99
C MET A 582 54.38 56.82 -37.85
N THR A 583 54.51 56.09 -36.75
CA THR A 583 55.40 56.43 -35.62
C THR A 583 56.86 56.21 -35.98
N GLU A 584 57.19 55.10 -36.64
CA GLU A 584 58.53 54.82 -37.18
C GLU A 584 58.98 55.91 -38.18
N LEU A 585 58.13 56.25 -39.16
CA LEU A 585 58.42 57.29 -40.14
C LEU A 585 58.54 58.67 -39.51
N GLY A 586 57.72 58.98 -38.48
CA GLY A 586 57.83 60.21 -37.70
C GLY A 586 59.12 60.32 -36.89
N GLN A 587 59.60 59.20 -36.32
CA GLN A 587 60.90 59.14 -35.64
C GLN A 587 62.07 59.26 -36.63
N ALA A 588 61.97 58.58 -37.79
CA ALA A 588 62.98 58.65 -38.85
C ALA A 588 63.07 60.02 -39.55
N ALA A 589 62.00 60.83 -39.49
CA ALA A 589 62.00 62.22 -39.96
C ALA A 589 62.42 63.25 -38.87
N SER A 590 62.72 62.79 -37.65
CA SER A 590 63.13 63.62 -36.50
C SER A 590 64.58 63.34 -36.04
N MET A 591 65.33 62.53 -36.78
CA MET A 591 66.77 62.27 -36.63
C MET A 591 67.56 62.81 -37.82
#